data_AF-A0A1H0SB38-F1
#
_entry.id   AF-A0A1H0SB38-F1
#
_cell.length_a   1.000
_cell.length_b   1.000
_cell.length_c   1.000
_cell.angle_alpha   90.00
_cell.angle_beta   90.00
_cell.angle_gamma   90.00
#
_symmetry.space_group_name_H-M   'P 1'
#
loop_
_entity.id
_entity.type
_entity.pdbx_description
1 polymer ?
#
loop_
_entity_poly.entity_id
_entity_poly.type
_entity_poly.pdbx_seq_one_letter_code
_entity_poly.pdbx_strand_id
1 'polypeptide(L)'
;MRRVLTTAVALALLAGCSATPPPPDVTFYADGNAVRATPQILCDIAERKCDENPDALVGLKIRPGKVVQVSVSSEIAEEPWGVLFSYLDREGKRVDASSRIFLPANKQHAYTLELPNSADQLLFAAVQKLAVVNGDQLLRVGQWVMQAN
;
A
#
# COMPACT_ATOMS: atom_id res chain seq x y z
N MET A 1 23.79 -58.95 -34.32
CA MET A 1 22.96 -57.74 -34.53
C MET A 1 21.81 -57.77 -33.55
N ARG A 2 21.78 -56.87 -32.56
CA ARG A 2 20.58 -56.47 -31.81
C ARG A 2 20.92 -55.16 -31.09
N ARG A 3 20.52 -54.04 -31.70
CA ARG A 3 20.60 -52.70 -31.12
C ARG A 3 19.45 -52.57 -30.12
N VAL A 4 19.75 -52.34 -28.86
CA VAL A 4 18.75 -51.97 -27.85
C VAL A 4 18.87 -50.46 -27.67
N LEU A 5 17.91 -49.71 -28.24
CA LEU A 5 17.74 -48.29 -27.96
C LEU A 5 17.08 -48.16 -26.58
N THR A 6 17.83 -47.70 -25.60
CA THR A 6 17.28 -47.22 -24.32
C THR A 6 16.85 -45.76 -24.48
N THR A 7 15.56 -45.56 -24.67
CA THR A 7 14.88 -44.26 -24.58
C THR A 7 14.77 -43.87 -23.10
N ALA A 8 15.55 -42.89 -22.67
CA ALA A 8 15.39 -42.26 -21.37
C ALA A 8 14.26 -41.22 -21.45
N VAL A 9 13.12 -41.52 -20.83
CA VAL A 9 12.02 -40.57 -20.64
C VAL A 9 12.40 -39.64 -19.49
N ALA A 10 12.76 -38.40 -19.81
CA ALA A 10 12.93 -37.35 -18.81
C ALA A 10 11.53 -36.87 -18.36
N LEU A 11 11.06 -37.33 -17.19
CA LEU A 11 9.92 -36.70 -16.53
C LEU A 11 10.37 -35.36 -15.95
N ALA A 12 10.01 -34.27 -16.62
CA ALA A 12 10.07 -32.94 -16.04
C ALA A 12 8.98 -32.81 -14.97
N LEU A 13 9.37 -32.92 -13.70
CA LEU A 13 8.54 -32.55 -12.56
C LEU A 13 8.38 -31.03 -12.54
N LEU A 14 7.36 -30.52 -13.23
CA LEU A 14 6.85 -29.17 -13.04
C LEU A 14 6.21 -29.11 -11.64
N ALA A 15 7.02 -28.87 -10.61
CA ALA A 15 6.53 -28.45 -9.32
C ALA A 15 5.91 -27.05 -9.50
N GLY A 16 4.61 -27.01 -9.74
CA GLY A 16 3.84 -25.77 -9.69
C GLY A 16 3.90 -25.23 -8.27
N CYS A 17 4.73 -24.22 -8.03
CA CYS A 17 4.63 -23.43 -6.81
C CYS A 17 3.26 -22.76 -6.83
N SER A 18 2.29 -23.31 -6.11
CA SER A 18 1.09 -22.60 -5.68
C SER A 18 1.53 -21.51 -4.69
N ALA A 19 2.19 -20.47 -5.20
CA ALA A 19 2.52 -19.29 -4.43
C ALA A 19 1.24 -18.47 -4.33
N THR A 20 0.68 -18.40 -3.12
CA THR A 20 -0.34 -17.39 -2.79
C THR A 20 0.16 -16.02 -3.26
N PRO A 21 -0.66 -15.23 -3.96
CA PRO A 21 -0.27 -13.88 -4.35
C PRO A 21 0.24 -13.10 -3.13
N PRO A 22 1.31 -12.29 -3.27
CA PRO A 22 1.78 -11.45 -2.18
C PRO A 22 0.66 -10.48 -1.76
N PRO A 23 0.59 -10.11 -0.47
CA PRO A 23 -0.39 -9.14 -0.04
C PRO A 23 -0.16 -7.78 -0.74
N PRO A 24 -1.23 -7.01 -0.97
CA PRO A 24 -1.15 -5.69 -1.57
C PRO A 24 -0.20 -4.77 -0.78
N ASP A 25 0.64 -4.04 -1.48
CA ASP A 25 1.64 -3.15 -0.90
C ASP A 25 1.44 -1.69 -1.32
N VAL A 26 2.05 -0.80 -0.52
CA VAL A 26 2.16 0.63 -0.79
C VAL A 26 3.63 1.02 -0.72
N THR A 27 4.10 1.77 -1.70
CA THR A 27 5.45 2.36 -1.69
C THR A 27 5.34 3.85 -1.39
N PHE A 28 6.09 4.30 -0.38
CA PHE A 28 6.30 5.72 -0.08
C PHE A 28 7.70 6.10 -0.53
N TYR A 29 7.81 7.12 -1.37
CA TYR A 29 9.08 7.67 -1.82
C TYR A 29 9.18 9.15 -1.48
N ALA A 30 10.28 9.53 -0.84
CA ALA A 30 10.60 10.91 -0.53
C ALA A 30 12.12 11.05 -0.38
N ASP A 31 12.65 12.22 -0.72
CA ASP A 31 14.05 12.55 -0.47
C ASP A 31 15.06 11.52 -1.01
N GLY A 32 14.76 10.89 -2.15
CA GLY A 32 15.64 9.89 -2.77
C GLY A 32 15.57 8.50 -2.15
N ASN A 33 14.71 8.28 -1.14
CA ASN A 33 14.56 7.02 -0.43
C ASN A 33 13.15 6.47 -0.61
N ALA A 34 13.03 5.14 -0.67
CA ALA A 34 11.76 4.45 -0.76
C ALA A 34 11.61 3.45 0.38
N VAL A 35 10.39 3.34 0.93
CA VAL A 35 9.98 2.25 1.81
C VAL A 35 8.71 1.62 1.30
N ARG A 36 8.63 0.30 1.42
CA ARG A 36 7.47 -0.50 1.05
C ARG A 36 6.75 -0.93 2.32
N ALA A 37 5.51 -0.48 2.48
CA ALA A 37 4.63 -0.86 3.57
C ALA A 37 3.79 -2.08 3.15
N THR A 38 3.73 -3.07 4.04
CA THR A 38 2.71 -4.14 4.03
C THR A 38 1.48 -3.67 4.81
N PRO A 39 0.32 -4.33 4.66
CA PRO A 39 -0.88 -3.89 5.37
C PRO A 39 -0.69 -4.04 6.88
N GLN A 40 -1.00 -2.98 7.62
CA GLN A 40 -1.19 -3.03 9.06
C GLN A 40 -2.56 -3.62 9.41
N ILE A 41 -3.56 -3.38 8.56
CA ILE A 41 -4.90 -3.96 8.64
C ILE A 41 -5.27 -4.38 7.22
N LEU A 42 -5.79 -5.59 7.05
CA LEU A 42 -6.42 -6.04 5.82
C LEU A 42 -7.63 -6.91 6.16
N CYS A 43 -8.81 -6.50 5.70
CA CYS A 43 -10.07 -7.18 5.97
C CYS A 43 -10.63 -7.84 4.73
N ASP A 44 -11.02 -9.11 4.86
CA ASP A 44 -11.92 -9.79 3.94
C ASP A 44 -13.35 -9.63 4.43
N ILE A 45 -14.17 -8.94 3.63
CA ILE A 45 -15.56 -8.66 3.97
C ILE A 45 -16.43 -9.91 3.86
N ALA A 46 -16.13 -10.79 2.90
CA ALA A 46 -16.89 -12.02 2.68
C ALA A 46 -16.68 -13.00 3.84
N GLU A 47 -15.44 -13.11 4.32
CA GLU A 47 -15.09 -13.95 5.46
C GLU A 47 -15.33 -13.26 6.81
N ARG A 48 -15.60 -11.94 6.81
CA ARG A 48 -15.72 -11.11 8.02
C ARG A 48 -14.51 -11.22 8.94
N LYS A 49 -13.32 -11.30 8.33
CA LYS A 49 -12.05 -11.47 9.03
C LYS A 49 -11.14 -10.29 8.72
N CYS A 50 -10.45 -9.78 9.73
CA CYS A 50 -9.38 -8.80 9.57
C CYS A 50 -8.08 -9.37 10.09
N ASP A 51 -7.05 -9.35 9.26
CA ASP A 51 -5.68 -9.61 9.67
C ASP A 51 -5.03 -8.28 10.07
N GLU A 52 -4.45 -8.24 11.26
CA GLU A 52 -3.75 -7.07 11.81
C GLU A 52 -2.27 -7.41 12.03
N ASN A 53 -1.40 -6.47 11.63
CA ASN A 53 0.03 -6.55 11.84
C ASN A 53 0.54 -5.22 12.39
N PRO A 54 0.64 -5.05 13.72
CA PRO A 54 1.11 -3.80 14.32
C PRO A 54 2.56 -3.46 13.95
N ASP A 55 3.37 -4.47 13.58
CA ASP A 55 4.77 -4.30 13.19
C ASP A 55 4.94 -3.90 11.71
N ALA A 56 3.85 -3.75 10.96
CA ALA A 56 3.88 -3.32 9.56
C ALA A 56 4.18 -1.81 9.38
N LEU A 57 4.32 -1.05 10.47
CA LEU A 57 4.68 0.36 10.41
C LEU A 57 6.10 0.53 9.85
N VAL A 58 6.24 1.30 8.77
CA VAL A 58 7.54 1.62 8.19
C VAL A 58 7.94 3.06 8.49
N GLY A 59 9.23 3.32 8.67
CA GLY A 59 9.78 4.65 8.87
C GLY A 59 10.49 5.18 7.63
N LEU A 60 10.25 6.43 7.25
CA LEU A 60 10.97 7.11 6.17
C LEU A 60 11.49 8.46 6.66
N LYS A 61 12.77 8.75 6.41
CA LYS A 61 13.35 10.05 6.76
C LYS A 61 12.95 11.10 5.74
N ILE A 62 12.31 12.18 6.19
CA ILE A 62 11.74 13.19 5.31
C ILE A 62 12.04 14.57 5.86
N ARG A 63 12.77 15.39 5.09
CA ARG A 63 13.01 16.78 5.49
C ARG A 63 11.74 17.63 5.32
N PRO A 64 11.58 18.70 6.11
CA PRO A 64 10.50 19.66 5.91
C PRO A 64 10.38 20.15 4.47
N GLY A 65 9.14 20.31 4.00
CA GLY A 65 8.82 20.78 2.64
C GLY A 65 9.07 19.79 1.51
N LYS A 66 9.39 18.54 1.81
CA LYS A 66 9.55 17.50 0.80
C LYS A 66 8.25 16.78 0.53
N VAL A 67 7.95 16.61 -0.75
CA VAL A 67 6.78 15.86 -1.20
C VAL A 67 6.98 14.37 -1.00
N VAL A 68 5.89 13.66 -0.71
CA VAL A 68 5.88 12.20 -0.65
C VAL A 68 5.11 11.67 -1.84
N GLN A 69 5.77 10.86 -2.66
CA GLN A 69 5.12 10.10 -3.72
C GLN A 69 4.62 8.78 -3.14
N VAL A 70 3.31 8.61 -3.14
CA VAL A 70 2.62 7.40 -2.69
C VAL A 70 2.24 6.61 -3.94
N SER A 71 2.69 5.36 -4.03
CA SER A 71 2.32 4.42 -5.10
C SER A 71 1.61 3.23 -4.49
N VAL A 72 0.49 2.82 -5.08
CA VAL A 72 -0.32 1.69 -4.61
C VAL A 72 -0.31 0.57 -5.63
N SER A 73 -0.35 -0.67 -5.15
CA SER A 73 -0.55 -1.86 -5.99
C SER A 73 -1.89 -1.81 -6.74
N SER A 74 -2.00 -2.57 -7.83
CA SER A 74 -3.22 -2.59 -8.66
C SER A 74 -4.46 -3.00 -7.86
N GLU A 75 -4.34 -3.95 -6.93
CA GLU A 75 -5.45 -4.38 -6.08
C GLU A 75 -6.03 -3.22 -5.24
N ILE A 76 -5.18 -2.27 -4.81
CA ILE A 76 -5.65 -1.08 -4.09
C ILE A 76 -6.28 -0.08 -5.07
N ALA A 77 -5.68 0.12 -6.24
CA ALA A 77 -6.15 1.08 -7.25
C ALA A 77 -7.49 0.68 -7.91
N GLU A 78 -7.85 -0.60 -7.85
CA GLU A 78 -9.12 -1.14 -8.33
C GLU A 78 -10.28 -0.96 -7.34
N GLU A 79 -9.99 -0.50 -6.11
CA GLU A 79 -10.97 -0.21 -5.06
C GLU A 79 -10.96 1.29 -4.71
N PRO A 80 -12.01 1.82 -4.05
CA PRO A 80 -11.94 3.16 -3.48
C PRO A 80 -10.80 3.27 -2.47
N TRP A 81 -9.95 4.28 -2.61
CA TRP A 81 -8.83 4.48 -1.67
C TRP A 81 -8.51 5.95 -1.44
N GLY A 82 -7.77 6.26 -0.38
CA GLY A 82 -7.31 7.61 -0.08
C GLY A 82 -6.10 7.64 0.84
N VAL A 83 -5.55 8.83 1.08
CA VAL A 83 -4.41 9.05 1.97
C VAL A 83 -4.84 9.95 3.12
N LEU A 84 -4.69 9.48 4.35
CA LEU A 84 -4.77 10.28 5.56
C LEU A 84 -3.35 10.63 6.02
N PHE A 85 -3.16 11.83 6.55
CA PHE A 85 -1.84 12.23 7.04
C PHE A 85 -1.96 13.31 8.11
N SER A 86 -0.91 13.43 8.91
CA SER A 86 -0.78 14.55 9.84
C SER A 86 0.60 15.17 9.71
N TYR A 87 0.67 16.46 9.98
CA TYR A 87 1.91 17.24 9.93
C TYR A 87 1.91 18.27 11.07
N LEU A 88 3.09 18.81 11.36
CA LEU A 88 3.24 20.03 12.16
C LEU A 88 3.27 21.22 11.21
N ASP A 89 2.44 22.22 11.51
CA ASP A 89 2.52 23.53 10.86
C ASP A 89 3.71 24.35 11.41
N ARG A 90 3.86 25.57 10.91
CA ARG A 90 4.96 26.49 11.25
C ARG A 90 4.96 26.90 12.72
N GLU A 91 3.81 26.85 13.37
CA GLU A 91 3.62 27.15 14.78
C GLU A 91 3.87 25.89 15.66
N GLY A 92 4.20 24.76 15.04
CA GLY A 92 4.41 23.49 15.72
C GLY A 92 3.11 22.82 16.13
N LYS A 93 1.96 23.26 15.61
CA LYS A 93 0.67 22.65 15.89
C LYS A 93 0.43 21.50 14.92
N ARG A 94 -0.08 20.39 15.48
CA ARG A 94 -0.51 19.25 14.68
C ARG A 94 -1.77 19.57 13.89
N VAL A 95 -1.73 19.27 12.60
CA VAL A 95 -2.87 19.33 11.68
C VAL A 95 -3.09 17.94 11.08
N ASP A 96 -4.34 17.49 11.12
CA ASP A 96 -4.78 16.26 10.45
C ASP A 96 -5.46 16.63 9.13
N ALA A 97 -5.12 15.91 8.05
CA ALA A 97 -5.59 16.19 6.71
C ALA A 97 -5.74 14.90 5.89
N SER A 98 -6.33 15.02 4.71
CA SER A 98 -6.50 13.90 3.78
C SER A 98 -6.45 14.32 2.33
N SER A 99 -6.18 13.36 1.46
CA SER A 99 -6.55 13.47 0.05
C SER A 99 -8.08 13.40 -0.12
N ARG A 100 -8.54 13.63 -1.34
CA ARG A 100 -9.84 13.10 -1.78
C ARG A 100 -9.80 11.57 -1.82
N ILE A 101 -10.97 10.96 -1.89
CA ILE A 101 -11.09 9.53 -2.22
C ILE A 101 -10.91 9.37 -3.74
N PHE A 102 -10.10 8.40 -4.14
CA PHE A 102 -9.91 7.98 -5.52
C PHE A 102 -10.85 6.81 -5.80
N LEU A 103 -11.75 6.99 -6.76
CA LEU A 103 -12.67 5.93 -7.19
C LEU A 103 -12.04 5.07 -8.30
N PRO A 104 -12.39 3.77 -8.38
CA PRO A 104 -11.80 2.81 -9.32
C PRO A 104 -11.84 3.22 -10.79
N ALA A 105 -12.86 3.98 -11.19
CA ALA A 105 -13.04 4.45 -12.58
C ALA A 105 -11.82 5.22 -13.10
N ASN A 106 -11.06 5.88 -12.23
CA ASN A 106 -9.89 6.67 -12.59
C ASN A 106 -8.59 5.84 -12.62
N LYS A 107 -8.60 4.59 -12.13
CA LYS A 107 -7.42 3.72 -11.98
C LYS A 107 -6.18 4.46 -11.47
N GLN A 108 -6.38 5.28 -10.44
CA GLN A 108 -5.30 6.10 -9.91
C GLN A 108 -4.37 5.20 -9.09
N HIS A 109 -3.12 5.03 -9.55
CA HIS A 109 -2.10 4.21 -8.89
C HIS A 109 -1.13 5.01 -8.03
N ALA A 110 -1.19 6.34 -8.09
CA ALA A 110 -0.25 7.19 -7.38
C ALA A 110 -0.89 8.50 -6.92
N TYR A 111 -0.37 9.03 -5.82
CA TYR A 111 -0.71 10.34 -5.26
C TYR A 111 0.55 11.03 -4.76
N THR A 112 0.69 12.32 -5.06
CA THR A 112 1.74 13.17 -4.49
C THR A 112 1.15 13.91 -3.31
N LEU A 113 1.63 13.60 -2.11
CA LEU A 113 1.34 14.36 -0.89
C LEU A 113 2.28 15.56 -0.84
N GLU A 114 1.70 16.75 -0.91
CA GLU A 114 2.37 18.02 -0.74
C GLU A 114 1.72 18.76 0.43
N LEU A 115 2.55 19.23 1.36
CA LEU A 115 2.07 20.01 2.51
C LEU A 115 1.85 21.46 2.11
N PRO A 116 0.93 22.20 2.76
CA PRO A 116 0.60 23.57 2.39
C PRO A 116 1.79 24.53 2.44
N ASN A 117 2.73 24.33 3.38
CA ASN A 117 3.93 25.14 3.49
C ASN A 117 5.22 24.30 3.42
N SER A 118 6.27 24.88 2.83
CA SER A 118 7.59 24.24 2.74
C SER A 118 8.32 24.10 4.09
N ALA A 119 7.86 24.80 5.13
CA ALA A 119 8.37 24.64 6.49
C ALA A 119 7.59 23.58 7.29
N ASP A 120 6.47 23.07 6.77
CA ASP A 120 5.67 22.06 7.45
C ASP A 120 6.43 20.72 7.51
N GLN A 121 6.22 19.99 8.60
CA GLN A 121 6.87 18.71 8.86
C GLN A 121 5.84 17.59 8.88
N LEU A 122 5.93 16.67 7.92
CA LEU A 122 5.10 15.47 7.92
C LEU A 122 5.39 14.63 9.17
N LEU A 123 4.37 14.06 9.78
CA LEU A 123 4.48 13.14 10.92
C LEU A 123 4.21 11.69 10.50
N PHE A 124 3.15 11.47 9.73
CA PHE A 124 2.86 10.17 9.13
C PHE A 124 1.94 10.33 7.92
N ALA A 125 1.92 9.31 7.07
CA ALA A 125 0.91 9.13 6.03
C ALA A 125 0.39 7.68 6.07
N ALA A 126 -0.91 7.54 5.89
CA ALA A 126 -1.60 6.26 5.84
C ALA A 126 -2.46 6.15 4.58
N VAL A 127 -2.21 5.13 3.77
CA VAL A 127 -3.13 4.75 2.70
C VAL A 127 -4.26 3.94 3.31
N GLN A 128 -5.50 4.25 2.95
CA GLN A 128 -6.68 3.50 3.34
C GLN A 128 -7.38 2.95 2.09
N LYS A 129 -7.53 1.63 2.03
CA LYS A 129 -8.41 0.93 1.08
C LYS A 129 -9.80 0.88 1.71
N LEU A 130 -10.80 1.27 0.95
CA LEU A 130 -12.19 1.38 1.38
C LEU A 130 -13.04 0.45 0.51
N ALA A 131 -14.10 -0.09 1.10
CA ALA A 131 -15.13 -0.83 0.39
C ALA A 131 -16.47 -0.13 0.53
N VAL A 132 -17.29 -0.19 -0.52
CA VAL A 132 -18.69 0.25 -0.47
C VAL A 132 -19.55 -0.92 0.03
N VAL A 133 -20.17 -0.75 1.18
CA VAL A 133 -21.13 -1.69 1.75
C VAL A 133 -22.50 -1.05 1.81
N ASN A 134 -23.57 -1.84 1.72
CA ASN A 134 -24.96 -1.36 1.77
C ASN A 134 -25.33 -0.27 0.73
N GLY A 135 -24.52 -0.11 -0.33
CA GLY A 135 -24.78 0.80 -1.45
C GLY A 135 -24.15 2.20 -1.32
N ASP A 136 -23.87 2.67 -0.11
CA ASP A 136 -23.36 4.03 0.13
C ASP A 136 -22.35 4.14 1.28
N GLN A 137 -22.27 3.14 2.15
CA GLN A 137 -21.41 3.18 3.33
C GLN A 137 -19.98 2.80 2.95
N LEU A 138 -19.02 3.67 3.29
CA LEU A 138 -17.60 3.38 3.13
C LEU A 138 -17.04 2.74 4.40
N LEU A 139 -16.52 1.52 4.27
CA LEU A 139 -15.82 0.81 5.33
C LEU A 139 -14.33 0.74 4.99
N ARG A 140 -13.46 1.08 5.95
CA ARG A 140 -12.02 0.84 5.80
C ARG A 140 -11.75 -0.66 5.89
N VAL A 141 -11.18 -1.21 4.83
CA VAL A 141 -10.83 -2.63 4.70
C VAL A 141 -9.34 -2.87 4.51
N GLY A 142 -8.55 -1.80 4.38
CA GLY A 142 -7.09 -1.91 4.36
C GLY A 142 -6.41 -0.64 4.89
N GLN A 143 -5.26 -0.79 5.52
CA GLN A 143 -4.43 0.32 5.98
C GLN A 143 -2.94 0.01 5.85
N TRP A 144 -2.17 0.96 5.31
CA TRP A 144 -0.71 0.91 5.21
C TRP A 144 -0.14 2.23 5.72
N VAL A 145 0.78 2.18 6.68
CA VAL A 145 1.23 3.37 7.40
C VAL A 145 2.74 3.56 7.26
N MET A 146 3.12 4.79 6.96
CA MET A 146 4.50 5.27 7.02
C MET A 146 4.60 6.39 8.05
N GLN A 147 5.55 6.27 8.97
CA GLN A 147 5.95 7.33 9.89
C GLN A 147 7.12 8.13 9.30
N ALA A 148 6.99 9.46 9.32
CA ALA A 148 8.06 10.35 8.95
C ALA A 148 9.02 10.53 10.14
N ASN A 149 10.32 10.36 9.89
CA ASN A 149 11.39 10.42 10.89
C ASN A 149 12.46 11.47 10.57
#